data_AF-A0A0J7Y7P4-F1
#
_entry.id   AF-A0A0J7Y7P4-F1
#
_cell.length_a   1.000
_cell.length_b   1.000
_cell.length_c   1.000
_cell.angle_alpha   90.00
_cell.angle_beta   90.00
_cell.angle_gamma   90.00
#
_symmetry.space_group_name_H-M   'P 1'
#
loop_
_entity.id
_entity.type
_entity.pdbx_description
1 polymer ?
#
loop_
_entity_poly.entity_id
_entity_poly.type
_entity_poly.pdbx_seq_one_letter_code
_entity_poly.pdbx_strand_id
1 'polypeptide(L)'
;MTNLDNLRSTTEEDAVLALTDVGAALPIADSATLAIVIGRMLGRPVREIDTVDALRDAYVGLPITNTAALLEAFNRHLDIVLGEDTED
;
A
#
# COMPACT_ATOMS: atom_id res chain seq x y z
N MET A 1 4.62 -3.70 21.96
CA MET A 1 3.43 -2.93 21.56
C MET A 1 3.88 -1.81 20.64
N THR A 2 3.04 -1.43 19.67
CA THR A 2 3.25 -0.39 18.63
C THR A 2 3.89 -0.87 17.32
N ASN A 3 3.12 -1.60 16.50
CA ASN A 3 3.35 -1.62 15.04
C ASN A 3 2.11 -1.15 14.28
N LEU A 4 0.91 -1.41 14.81
CA LEU A 4 -0.37 -1.04 14.19
C LEU A 4 -0.67 0.47 14.21
N ASP A 5 -0.46 1.15 15.34
CA ASP A 5 -0.67 2.60 15.46
C ASP A 5 0.27 3.41 14.55
N ASN A 6 1.51 2.93 14.35
CA ASN A 6 2.44 3.58 13.41
C ASN A 6 1.99 3.40 11.95
N LEU A 7 1.44 2.24 11.59
CA LEU A 7 0.91 1.99 10.25
C LEU A 7 -0.33 2.84 9.94
N ARG A 8 -1.17 3.16 10.94
CA ARG A 8 -2.29 4.10 10.76
C ARG A 8 -1.84 5.56 10.67
N SER A 9 -0.58 5.85 11.01
CA SER A 9 0.03 7.19 10.95
C SER A 9 0.90 7.37 9.69
N THR A 10 0.85 6.44 8.74
CA THR A 10 1.58 6.53 7.47
C THR A 10 1.16 7.79 6.70
N THR A 11 2.12 8.65 6.40
CA THR A 11 1.93 9.92 5.68
C THR A 11 2.44 9.82 4.24
N GLU A 12 2.22 10.88 3.45
CA GLU A 12 2.78 10.98 2.08
C GLU A 12 4.31 10.92 2.08
N GLU A 13 4.96 11.43 3.13
CA GLU A 13 6.42 11.33 3.28
C GLU A 13 6.87 9.88 3.39
N ASP A 14 6.12 9.06 4.12
CA ASP A 14 6.39 7.63 4.27
C ASP A 14 6.23 6.89 2.94
N ALA A 15 5.22 7.26 2.15
CA ALA A 15 5.01 6.74 0.81
C ALA A 15 6.17 7.12 -0.14
N VAL A 16 6.68 8.35 -0.06
CA VAL A 16 7.85 8.81 -0.83
C VAL A 16 9.13 8.09 -0.40
N LEU A 17 9.30 7.86 0.90
CA LEU A 17 10.42 7.08 1.43
C LEU A 17 10.38 5.64 0.92
N ALA A 18 9.22 5.00 0.94
CA ALA A 18 9.04 3.64 0.43
C ALA A 18 9.33 3.56 -1.07
N LEU A 19 8.83 4.52 -1.88
CA LEU A 19 9.16 4.64 -3.30
C LEU A 19 10.67 4.72 -3.53
N THR A 20 11.35 5.60 -2.77
CA THR A 20 12.79 5.81 -2.88
C THR A 20 13.58 4.56 -2.49
N ASP A 21 13.18 3.89 -1.42
CA ASP A 21 13.82 2.68 -0.90
C ASP A 21 13.75 1.51 -1.89
N VAL A 22 12.62 1.35 -2.58
CA VAL A 22 12.45 0.31 -3.61
C VAL A 22 12.95 0.73 -4.99
N GLY A 23 13.45 1.96 -5.13
CA GLY A 23 13.92 2.52 -6.40
C GLY A 23 12.81 2.77 -7.42
N ALA A 24 11.57 2.92 -6.97
CA ALA A 24 10.41 3.23 -7.81
C ALA A 24 10.10 4.73 -7.79
N ALA A 25 9.36 5.19 -8.80
CA ALA A 25 8.86 6.55 -8.88
C ALA A 25 7.41 6.55 -9.38
N LEU A 26 6.71 7.64 -9.12
CA LEU A 26 5.42 7.89 -9.75
C LEU A 26 5.64 8.35 -11.21
N PRO A 27 4.76 7.95 -12.16
CA PRO A 27 3.62 7.08 -11.97
C PRO A 27 3.97 5.59 -11.90
N ILE A 28 3.32 4.82 -11.01
CA ILE A 28 3.45 3.36 -10.97
C ILE A 28 2.46 2.74 -11.96
N ALA A 29 2.96 2.11 -13.02
CA ALA A 29 2.12 1.51 -14.06
C ALA A 29 1.73 0.06 -13.78
N ASP A 30 2.51 -0.67 -12.98
CA ASP A 30 2.39 -2.11 -12.81
C ASP A 30 2.03 -2.48 -11.36
N SER A 31 1.10 -3.43 -11.21
CA SER A 31 0.66 -3.98 -9.92
C SER A 31 1.81 -4.61 -9.13
N ALA A 32 2.79 -5.23 -9.80
CA ALA A 32 3.95 -5.82 -9.16
C ALA A 32 4.81 -4.76 -8.43
N THR A 33 5.11 -3.64 -9.08
CA THR A 33 5.86 -2.53 -8.45
C THR A 33 5.06 -1.94 -7.29
N LEU A 34 3.75 -1.76 -7.47
CA LEU A 34 2.87 -1.26 -6.42
C LEU A 34 2.88 -2.19 -5.19
N ALA A 35 2.80 -3.51 -5.39
CA ALA A 35 2.84 -4.50 -4.31
C ALA A 35 4.16 -4.44 -3.52
N ILE A 36 5.29 -4.20 -4.20
CA ILE A 36 6.60 -4.03 -3.55
C ILE A 36 6.61 -2.77 -2.68
N VAL A 37 6.12 -1.64 -3.20
CA VAL A 37 6.02 -0.37 -2.45
C VAL A 37 5.13 -0.54 -1.22
N ILE A 38 3.92 -1.08 -1.41
CA ILE A 38 2.97 -1.29 -0.31
C ILE A 38 3.53 -2.27 0.71
N GLY A 39 4.16 -3.36 0.28
CA GLY A 39 4.81 -4.31 1.18
C GLY A 39 5.93 -3.67 1.99
N ARG A 40 6.68 -2.72 1.39
CA ARG A 40 7.68 -1.95 2.11
C ARG A 40 7.07 -1.08 3.19
N MET A 41 5.98 -0.37 2.88
CA MET A 41 5.24 0.46 3.83
C MET A 41 4.61 -0.37 4.96
N LEU A 42 4.09 -1.56 4.65
CA LEU A 42 3.54 -2.50 5.64
C LEU A 42 4.62 -3.19 6.49
N GLY A 43 5.89 -3.13 6.06
CA GLY A 43 6.98 -3.88 6.67
C GLY A 43 6.88 -5.40 6.46
N ARG A 44 6.09 -5.86 5.48
CA ARG A 44 5.88 -7.28 5.17
C ARG A 44 5.70 -7.50 3.67
N PRO A 45 6.10 -8.65 3.10
CA PRO A 45 5.86 -8.94 1.69
C PRO A 45 4.36 -9.00 1.39
N VAL A 46 3.96 -8.35 0.29
CA VAL A 46 2.59 -8.36 -0.27
C VAL A 46 2.64 -9.04 -1.62
N ARG A 47 1.64 -9.87 -1.94
CA ARG A 47 1.56 -10.50 -3.26
C ARG A 47 0.85 -9.55 -4.21
N GLU A 48 1.25 -9.60 -5.47
CA GLU A 48 0.62 -8.82 -6.53
C GLU A 48 -0.90 -9.01 -6.61
N ILE A 49 -1.37 -10.25 -6.42
CA ILE A 49 -2.81 -10.56 -6.46
C ILE A 49 -3.59 -9.84 -5.37
N ASP A 50 -3.01 -9.71 -4.17
CA ASP A 50 -3.62 -8.99 -3.05
C ASP A 50 -3.74 -7.50 -3.41
N THR A 51 -2.76 -6.96 -4.13
CA THR A 51 -2.77 -5.58 -4.63
C THR A 51 -3.78 -5.35 -5.72
N VAL A 52 -3.94 -6.28 -6.66
CA VAL A 52 -4.99 -6.18 -7.67
C VAL A 52 -6.39 -6.21 -7.03
N ASP A 53 -6.60 -7.06 -6.02
CA ASP A 53 -7.88 -7.13 -5.33
C ASP A 53 -8.16 -5.87 -4.49
N ALA A 54 -7.15 -5.38 -3.75
CA ALA A 54 -7.23 -4.13 -2.99
C ALA A 54 -7.50 -2.92 -3.90
N LEU A 55 -6.85 -2.83 -5.06
CA LEU A 55 -7.10 -1.79 -6.06
C LEU A 55 -8.53 -1.82 -6.59
N ARG A 56 -9.02 -3.03 -6.91
CA ARG A 56 -10.39 -3.22 -7.41
C ARG A 56 -11.42 -2.75 -6.40
N ASP A 57 -11.20 -3.06 -5.13
CA ASP A 57 -12.12 -2.68 -4.06
C ASP A 57 -12.01 -1.20 -3.69
N ALA A 58 -10.81 -0.61 -3.76
CA ALA A 58 -10.58 0.82 -3.55
C ALA A 58 -11.03 1.70 -4.73
N TYR A 59 -11.52 1.14 -5.84
CA TYR A 59 -11.79 1.86 -7.09
C TYR A 59 -10.58 2.64 -7.64
N VAL A 60 -9.37 2.21 -7.28
CA VAL A 60 -8.12 2.82 -7.72
C VAL A 60 -7.62 2.10 -8.97
N GLY A 61 -7.40 2.87 -10.04
CA GLY A 61 -6.87 2.35 -11.30
C GLY A 61 -5.36 2.58 -11.45
N LEU A 62 -4.67 1.66 -12.12
CA LEU A 62 -3.33 1.90 -12.64
C LEU A 62 -3.41 2.79 -13.90
N PRO A 63 -2.42 3.68 -14.14
CA PRO A 63 -1.24 3.92 -13.30
C PRO A 63 -1.54 4.80 -12.06
N ILE A 64 -0.88 4.52 -10.93
CA ILE A 64 -0.91 5.39 -9.75
C ILE A 64 -0.05 6.61 -10.04
N THR A 65 -0.67 7.79 -10.19
CA THR A 65 0.03 9.02 -10.62
C THR A 65 0.43 9.95 -9.48
N ASN A 66 -0.12 9.74 -8.28
CA ASN A 66 0.10 10.61 -7.13
C ASN A 66 0.17 9.80 -5.83
N THR A 67 0.76 10.42 -4.80
CA THR A 67 0.94 9.86 -3.45
C THR A 67 -0.39 9.58 -2.76
N ALA A 68 -1.43 10.39 -3.00
CA ALA A 68 -2.75 10.19 -2.41
C ALA A 68 -3.39 8.86 -2.86
N ALA A 69 -3.35 8.54 -4.15
CA ALA A 69 -3.84 7.27 -4.69
C ALA A 69 -3.02 6.06 -4.20
N LEU A 70 -1.72 6.26 -3.99
CA LEU A 70 -0.86 5.23 -3.36
C LEU A 70 -1.27 4.99 -1.90
N LEU A 71 -1.50 6.06 -1.13
CA LEU A 71 -1.96 5.96 0.26
C LEU A 71 -3.36 5.35 0.36
N GLU A 72 -4.24 5.62 -0.59
CA GLU A 72 -5.57 5.01 -0.65
C GLU A 72 -5.47 3.49 -0.86
N ALA A 73 -4.65 3.05 -1.82
CA ALA A 73 -4.35 1.63 -2.02
C ALA A 73 -3.71 0.97 -0.78
N PHE A 74 -2.76 1.66 -0.13
CA PHE A 74 -2.13 1.21 1.12
C PHE A 74 -3.14 1.09 2.27
N ASN A 75 -4.00 2.09 2.46
CA ASN A 75 -5.03 2.06 3.50
C ASN A 75 -6.04 0.95 3.27
N ARG A 76 -6.40 0.65 2.01
CA ARG A 76 -7.25 -0.50 1.70
C ARG A 76 -6.57 -1.82 2.05
N HIS A 77 -5.29 -1.95 1.73
CA HIS A 77 -4.51 -3.11 2.15
C HIS A 77 -4.43 -3.25 3.66
N LEU A 78 -4.24 -2.14 4.39
CA LEU A 78 -4.31 -2.14 5.85
C LEU A 78 -5.69 -2.60 6.32
N ASP A 79 -6.77 -2.10 5.74
CA ASP A 79 -8.13 -2.49 6.11
C ASP A 79 -8.41 -3.96 5.87
N ILE A 80 -7.92 -4.55 4.78
CA ILE A 80 -8.01 -6.00 4.53
C ILE A 80 -7.25 -6.77 5.62
N VAL A 81 -5.99 -6.37 5.88
CA VAL A 81 -5.14 -7.06 6.87
C VAL A 81 -5.67 -6.90 8.30
N LEU A 82 -6.21 -5.74 8.66
CA LEU A 82 -6.77 -5.44 9.98
C LEU A 82 -8.19 -6.00 10.15
N GLY A 83 -8.98 -5.96 9.08
CA GLY A 83 -10.35 -6.47 9.02
C GLY A 83 -10.38 -7.98 9.13
N GLU A 84 -9.43 -8.70 8.50
CA GLU A 84 -9.23 -10.14 8.74
C GLU A 84 -8.91 -10.45 10.21
N ASP A 85 -8.23 -9.54 10.93
CA ASP A 85 -7.89 -9.70 12.36
C ASP A 85 -9.07 -9.35 13.30
N THR A 86 -10.17 -8.77 12.80
CA THR A 86 -11.31 -8.32 13.63
C THR A 86 -12.52 -9.27 13.58
N GLU A 87 -12.47 -10.34 12.78
CA GLU A 87 -13.51 -11.38 12.72
C GLU A 87 -13.04 -12.69 13.40
N ASP A 88 -12.80 -12.68 14.71
CA ASP A 88 -12.86 -13.88 15.58
C ASP A 88 -13.33 -13.54 17.01
#